data_AF-A0A2A5DVH0-F1
#
_entry.id   AF-A0A2A5DVH0-F1
#
_cell.length_a   1.000
_cell.length_b   1.000
_cell.length_c   1.000
_cell.angle_alpha   90.00
_cell.angle_beta   90.00
_cell.angle_gamma   90.00
#
_symmetry.space_group_name_H-M   'P 1'
#
loop_
_entity.id
_entity.type
_entity.pdbx_description
1 polymer ?
#
loop_
_entity_poly.entity_id
_entity_poly.type
_entity_poly.pdbx_seq_one_letter_code
_entity_poly.pdbx_strand_id
1 'polypeptide(L)'
;MFDIGWPELALVVLLAILVIGPKELPLVLRTLGRWAGKARALVRDFRSSLNEIAKEAELDEFRRMASGDMSEKAIEPGSTDEKARPASDSSVNRPSGGTRGE
;
A
#
# COMPACT_ATOMS: atom_id res chain seq x y z
N MET A 1 -20.78 1.03 -23.89
CA MET A 1 -19.90 1.74 -24.86
C MET A 1 -18.47 1.39 -24.48
N PHE A 2 -17.79 0.66 -25.38
CA PHE A 2 -16.59 -0.17 -25.13
C PHE A 2 -16.81 -1.38 -24.21
N ASP A 3 -17.58 -2.34 -24.70
CA ASP A 3 -17.53 -3.71 -24.21
C ASP A 3 -16.21 -4.35 -24.68
N ILE A 4 -15.15 -4.22 -23.87
CA ILE A 4 -13.86 -4.89 -24.11
C ILE A 4 -14.00 -6.34 -23.62
N GLY A 5 -14.41 -7.23 -24.51
CA GLY A 5 -14.44 -8.66 -24.30
C GLY A 5 -13.19 -9.36 -24.82
N TRP A 6 -13.18 -10.68 -24.63
CA TRP A 6 -12.17 -11.56 -25.21
C TRP A 6 -12.02 -11.42 -26.74
N PRO A 7 -13.12 -11.28 -27.53
CA PRO A 7 -13.01 -11.11 -28.98
C PRO A 7 -12.33 -9.79 -29.39
N GLU A 8 -12.66 -8.68 -28.74
CA GLU A 8 -12.10 -7.36 -29.03
C GLU A 8 -10.61 -7.32 -28.72
N LEU A 9 -10.20 -7.91 -27.58
CA LEU A 9 -8.79 -8.04 -27.23
C LEU A 9 -8.02 -8.87 -28.27
N ALA A 10 -8.60 -9.97 -28.73
CA ALA A 10 -7.99 -10.81 -29.77
C ALA A 10 -7.83 -10.05 -31.10
N LEU A 11 -8.82 -9.24 -31.48
CA LEU A 11 -8.74 -8.40 -32.68
C LEU A 11 -7.62 -7.36 -32.57
N VAL A 12 -7.48 -6.69 -31.42
CA VAL A 12 -6.40 -5.72 -31.18
C VAL A 12 -5.04 -6.40 -31.23
N VAL A 13 -4.88 -7.57 -30.62
CA VAL A 13 -3.63 -8.34 -30.68
C VAL A 13 -3.30 -8.76 -32.11
N LEU A 14 -4.31 -9.20 -32.88
CA LEU A 14 -4.12 -9.57 -34.28
C LEU A 14 -3.67 -8.36 -35.12
N LEU A 15 -4.28 -7.19 -34.94
CA LEU A 15 -3.88 -5.96 -35.61
C LEU A 15 -2.47 -5.52 -35.19
N ALA A 16 -2.14 -5.61 -33.91
CA ALA A 16 -0.80 -5.31 -33.42
C ALA A 16 0.25 -6.23 -34.07
N ILE A 17 -0.05 -7.52 -34.19
CA ILE A 17 0.78 -8.50 -34.90
C ILE A 17 0.90 -8.16 -36.39
N LEU A 18 -0.17 -7.70 -37.04
CA LEU A 18 -0.13 -7.36 -38.46
C LEU A 18 0.76 -6.12 -38.71
N VAL A 19 0.66 -5.11 -37.85
CA VAL A 19 1.41 -3.84 -37.98
C VAL A 19 2.89 -4.01 -37.63
N ILE A 20 3.17 -4.69 -36.51
CA ILE A 20 4.53 -4.88 -35.99
C ILE A 20 5.19 -6.11 -36.63
N GLY A 21 4.41 -7.11 -37.01
CA GLY A 21 4.87 -8.41 -37.48
C GLY A 21 4.92 -9.46 -36.36
N PRO A 22 4.51 -10.71 -36.61
CA PRO A 22 4.48 -11.78 -35.60
C PRO A 22 5.86 -12.17 -35.08
N LYS A 23 6.92 -11.93 -35.87
CA LYS A 23 8.31 -12.21 -35.50
C LYS A 23 8.92 -11.10 -34.64
N GLU A 24 8.39 -9.88 -34.72
CA GLU A 24 8.93 -8.73 -34.00
C GLU A 24 8.25 -8.52 -32.64
N LEU A 25 6.97 -8.88 -32.50
CA LEU A 25 6.26 -8.87 -31.21
C LEU A 25 7.04 -9.58 -30.08
N PRO A 26 7.55 -10.83 -30.25
CA PRO A 26 8.35 -11.47 -29.20
C PRO A 26 9.66 -10.74 -28.91
N LEU A 27 10.26 -10.08 -29.90
CA LEU A 27 11.47 -9.28 -29.71
C LEU A 27 11.17 -8.00 -28.90
N VAL A 28 10.06 -7.34 -29.20
CA VAL A 28 9.59 -6.14 -28.48
C VAL A 28 9.26 -6.48 -27.04
N LEU A 29 8.51 -7.55 -26.79
CA LEU A 29 8.20 -8.02 -25.42
C LEU A 29 9.47 -8.35 -24.64
N ARG A 30 10.47 -8.98 -25.27
CA ARG A 30 11.76 -9.25 -24.61
C ARG A 30 12.51 -7.97 -24.29
N THR A 31 12.45 -6.98 -25.16
CA THR A 31 13.10 -5.68 -24.96
C THR A 31 12.43 -4.92 -23.82
N LEU A 32 11.10 -4.79 -23.86
CA LEU A 32 10.30 -4.19 -22.79
C LEU A 32 10.49 -4.94 -21.47
N GLY A 33 10.50 -6.26 -21.49
CA GLY A 33 10.74 -7.10 -20.31
C GLY A 33 12.12 -6.87 -19.70
N ARG A 34 13.16 -6.70 -20.51
CA ARG A 34 14.51 -6.35 -20.03
C ARG A 34 14.55 -4.96 -19.39
N TRP A 35 13.84 -3.99 -19.97
CA TRP A 35 13.75 -2.63 -19.43
C TRP A 35 12.96 -2.60 -18.12
N ALA A 36 11.80 -3.26 -18.09
CA ALA A 36 11.00 -3.44 -16.89
C ALA A 36 11.77 -4.18 -15.78
N GLY A 37 12.56 -5.21 -16.14
CA GLY A 37 13.42 -5.92 -15.20
C GLY A 37 14.49 -5.02 -14.58
N LYS A 38 15.13 -4.17 -15.38
CA LYS A 38 16.07 -3.15 -14.89
C LYS A 38 15.38 -2.14 -13.97
N ALA A 39 14.22 -1.62 -14.38
CA ALA A 39 13.45 -0.71 -13.54
C ALA A 39 13.04 -1.36 -12.21
N ARG A 40 12.63 -2.62 -12.22
CA ARG A 40 12.29 -3.37 -11.00
C ARG A 40 13.50 -3.59 -10.10
N ALA A 41 14.68 -3.86 -10.68
CA ALA A 41 15.93 -3.96 -9.92
C ALA A 41 16.27 -2.63 -9.23
N LEU A 42 16.18 -1.52 -9.97
CA LEU A 42 16.35 -0.18 -9.39
C LEU A 42 15.35 0.06 -8.26
N VAL A 43 14.04 -0.18 -8.49
CA VAL A 43 13.01 -0.01 -7.45
C VAL A 43 13.29 -0.87 -6.21
N ARG A 44 13.84 -2.08 -6.36
CA ARG A 44 14.22 -2.92 -5.22
C ARG A 44 15.35 -2.27 -4.41
N ASP A 45 16.34 -1.73 -5.08
CA ASP A 45 17.48 -1.06 -4.44
C ASP A 45 17.00 0.24 -3.75
N PHE A 46 16.14 1.02 -4.41
CA PHE A 46 15.48 2.19 -3.84
C PHE A 46 14.62 1.84 -2.62
N ARG A 47 13.84 0.75 -2.65
CA ARG A 47 13.07 0.29 -1.48
C ARG A 47 13.97 -0.05 -0.32
N SER A 48 15.15 -0.62 -0.57
CA SER A 48 16.14 -0.91 0.49
C SER A 48 16.67 0.38 1.11
N SER A 49 17.07 1.36 0.30
CA SER A 49 17.56 2.66 0.78
C SER A 49 16.46 3.49 1.46
N LEU A 50 15.23 3.45 0.93
CA LEU A 50 14.09 4.12 1.55
C LEU A 50 13.71 3.48 2.87
N ASN A 51 13.86 2.17 3.06
CA ASN A 51 13.60 1.50 4.34
C ASN A 51 14.61 1.90 5.43
N GLU A 52 15.86 2.20 5.03
CA GLU A 52 16.89 2.72 5.93
C GLU A 52 16.58 4.16 6.37
N ILE A 53 16.13 5.01 5.43
CA ILE A 53 15.73 6.41 5.70
C ILE A 53 14.37 6.48 6.43
N ALA A 54 13.41 5.61 6.07
CA ALA A 54 12.07 5.52 6.67
C ALA A 54 12.08 4.98 8.10
N LYS A 55 13.20 4.43 8.56
CA LYS A 55 13.39 4.11 9.97
C LYS A 55 13.68 5.37 10.80
N GLU A 56 14.09 6.45 10.16
CA GLU A 56 14.51 7.72 10.79
C GLU A 56 13.50 8.85 10.53
N ALA A 57 12.80 8.84 9.40
CA ALA A 57 11.60 9.62 9.15
C ALA A 57 10.36 8.71 9.30
N GLU A 58 9.36 9.10 10.10
CA GLU A 58 8.08 8.43 10.43
C GLU A 58 7.20 7.96 9.23
N LEU A 59 7.77 7.30 8.22
CA LEU A 59 7.13 6.93 6.94
C LEU A 59 6.36 5.61 7.01
N ASP A 60 5.96 5.18 8.21
CA ASP A 60 5.21 3.94 8.44
C ASP A 60 3.80 4.01 7.80
N GLU A 61 3.23 5.22 7.70
CA GLU A 61 1.95 5.49 7.04
C GLU A 61 2.03 5.33 5.50
N PHE A 62 3.16 5.73 4.90
CA PHE A 62 3.40 5.56 3.46
C PHE A 62 3.64 4.09 3.10
N ARG A 63 4.27 3.34 4.02
CA ARG A 63 4.44 1.89 3.89
C ARG A 63 3.11 1.15 3.96
N ARG A 64 2.16 1.57 4.81
CA ARG A 64 0.80 1.02 4.87
C ARG A 64 0.02 1.25 3.57
N MET A 65 0.10 2.44 2.98
CA MET A 65 -0.51 2.72 1.67
C MET A 65 0.11 1.91 0.54
N ALA A 66 1.44 1.76 0.51
CA ALA A 66 2.15 1.02 -0.54
C ALA A 66 2.05 -0.51 -0.41
N SER A 67 1.80 -1.02 0.80
CA SER A 67 1.66 -2.46 1.08
C SER A 67 0.27 -3.01 0.75
N GLY A 68 -0.67 -2.16 0.34
CA GLY A 68 -1.97 -2.61 -0.14
C GLY A 68 -2.95 -3.00 0.95
N ASP A 69 -2.86 -2.41 2.15
CA ASP A 69 -3.89 -2.54 3.21
C ASP A 69 -5.16 -1.70 2.90
N MET A 70 -5.42 -1.39 1.63
CA MET A 70 -6.65 -0.74 1.12
C MET A 70 -7.74 -1.77 0.80
N SER A 71 -7.79 -2.86 1.55
CA SER A 71 -8.88 -3.82 1.52
C SER A 71 -9.04 -4.26 2.96
N GLU A 72 -9.97 -3.65 3.70
CA GLU A 72 -10.92 -4.38 4.57
C GLU A 72 -11.73 -3.47 5.53
N LYS A 73 -11.39 -2.21 5.81
CA LYS A 73 -12.02 -1.52 6.97
C LYS A 73 -12.59 -0.12 6.77
N ALA A 74 -13.41 0.09 5.75
CA ALA A 74 -14.27 1.28 5.68
C ALA A 74 -15.61 1.02 4.97
N ILE A 75 -16.34 -0.02 5.40
CA ILE A 75 -17.80 -0.02 5.32
C ILE A 75 -18.32 -0.25 6.74
N GLU A 76 -18.32 0.80 7.56
CA GLU A 76 -19.30 0.96 8.64
C GLU A 76 -19.63 2.46 8.79
N PRO A 77 -20.74 2.94 8.20
CA PRO A 77 -21.31 4.23 8.54
C PRO A 77 -22.33 4.04 9.68
N GLY A 78 -22.11 4.67 10.84
CA GLY A 78 -23.04 4.55 11.97
C GLY A 78 -22.76 5.49 13.14
N SER A 79 -22.99 6.78 12.92
CA SER A 79 -23.44 7.81 13.88
C SER A 79 -22.77 7.93 15.26
N THR A 80 -21.95 8.99 15.35
CA THR A 80 -21.86 9.91 16.49
C THR A 80 -23.20 10.23 17.14
N ASP A 81 -23.25 10.15 18.47
CA ASP A 81 -23.93 11.01 19.45
C ASP A 81 -23.44 10.45 20.81
N GLU A 82 -22.98 11.17 21.83
CA GLU A 82 -23.47 12.41 22.38
C GLU A 82 -22.45 12.90 23.43
N LYS A 83 -22.28 14.22 23.48
CA LYS A 83 -21.59 15.03 24.51
C LYS A 83 -21.84 14.60 25.96
N ALA A 84 -20.80 14.74 26.80
CA ALA A 84 -20.74 15.73 27.91
C ALA A 84 -19.83 15.26 29.06
N ARG A 85 -18.71 15.96 29.26
CA ARG A 85 -18.12 16.15 30.59
C ARG A 85 -18.75 17.43 31.15
N PRO A 86 -18.98 17.55 32.48
CA PRO A 86 -17.94 18.17 33.30
C PRO A 86 -17.92 17.73 34.80
N ALA A 87 -16.87 18.19 35.50
CA ALA A 87 -16.82 18.52 36.93
C ALA A 87 -16.95 17.35 37.94
N SER A 88 -15.83 16.92 38.52
CA SER A 88 -15.43 17.23 39.92
C SER A 88 -16.36 16.62 40.98
N ASP A 89 -15.90 15.58 41.68
CA ASP A 89 -15.67 15.67 43.13
C ASP A 89 -14.94 14.44 43.69
N SER A 90 -14.07 14.73 44.65
CA SER A 90 -13.64 13.95 45.82
C SER A 90 -13.63 12.40 45.80
N SER A 91 -12.42 11.84 45.95
CA SER A 91 -11.96 11.19 47.19
C SER A 91 -10.60 10.53 46.89
N VAL A 92 -9.49 11.09 47.40
CA VAL A 92 -8.84 10.59 48.62
C VAL A 92 -8.48 9.10 48.47
N ASN A 93 -7.23 8.80 48.12
CA ASN A 93 -6.34 7.98 48.97
C ASN A 93 -4.91 7.83 48.38
N ARG A 94 -3.95 8.50 49.00
CA ARG A 94 -2.54 8.08 49.17
C ARG A 94 -2.29 8.28 50.68
N PRO A 95 -1.58 7.40 51.41
CA PRO A 95 -0.13 7.25 51.17
C PRO A 95 0.55 5.93 51.63
N SER A 96 1.83 5.83 51.24
CA SER A 96 3.01 5.40 52.01
C SER A 96 3.22 3.96 52.55
N GLY A 97 4.47 3.52 52.33
CA GLY A 97 5.26 2.66 53.23
C GLY A 97 5.23 1.17 52.84
N GLY A 98 6.33 0.45 52.62
CA GLY A 98 7.70 0.66 53.05
C GLY A 98 8.04 -0.23 54.25
N THR A 99 8.34 -1.52 54.01
CA THR A 99 9.00 -2.46 54.93
C THR A 99 9.68 -3.52 54.04
N ARG A 100 10.99 -3.54 53.79
CA ARG A 100 12.15 -3.79 54.68
C ARG A 100 12.02 -5.11 55.47
N GLY A 101 12.59 -6.16 54.88
CA GLY A 101 13.36 -7.24 55.49
C GLY A 101 12.73 -8.07 56.60
N GLU A 102 12.57 -9.37 56.35
CA GLU A 102 13.14 -10.49 57.13
C GLU A 102 13.50 -11.63 56.16
#